data_AF-A0A0T6APK3-F1
#
_entry.id   AF-A0A0T6APK3-F1
#
_cell.length_a   1.000
_cell.length_b   1.000
_cell.length_c   1.000
_cell.angle_alpha   90.00
_cell.angle_beta   90.00
_cell.angle_gamma   90.00
#
_symmetry.space_group_name_H-M   'P 1'
#
loop_
_entity.id
_entity.type
_entity.pdbx_description
1 polymer ?
#
loop_
_entity_poly.entity_id
_entity_poly.type
_entity_poly.pdbx_seq_one_letter_code
_entity_poly.pdbx_strand_id
1 'polypeptide(L)'
;MAAKIRFAYEQLETAAAGVLDTRGRLGLADVPVHYTTVRLTIRIKTGETDARLQRLADLVGRYCPVDSLIRAAVPDYQVTWERLE
;
A
#
# COMPACT_ATOMS: atom_id res chain seq x y z
N MET A 1 -7.26 -4.98 10.41
CA MET A 1 -7.10 -4.08 11.58
C MET A 1 -8.40 -3.42 12.02
N ALA A 2 -9.29 -3.01 11.10
CA ALA A 2 -10.54 -2.31 11.42
C ALA A 2 -11.35 -2.92 12.59
N ALA A 3 -11.64 -4.22 12.55
CA ALA A 3 -12.37 -4.89 13.63
C ALA A 3 -11.68 -4.78 15.01
N LYS A 4 -10.35 -4.87 15.08
CA LYS A 4 -9.58 -4.78 16.34
C LYS A 4 -9.70 -3.40 17.01
N ILE A 5 -9.91 -2.35 16.24
CA ILE A 5 -10.08 -0.98 16.75
C ILE A 5 -11.53 -0.48 16.68
N ARG A 6 -12.48 -1.38 16.37
CA ARG A 6 -13.90 -1.08 16.15
C ARG A 6 -14.08 0.07 15.17
N PHE A 7 -13.38 0.03 14.04
CA PHE A 7 -13.50 1.00 12.95
C PHE A 7 -14.52 0.49 11.93
N ALA A 8 -15.54 1.30 11.64
CA ALA A 8 -16.57 0.99 10.66
C ALA A 8 -16.26 1.64 9.31
N TYR A 9 -16.52 0.93 8.21
CA TYR A 9 -16.44 1.47 6.85
C TYR A 9 -17.45 0.76 5.95
N GLU A 10 -17.89 1.45 4.91
CA GLU A 10 -18.91 0.97 3.97
C GLU A 10 -18.26 0.36 2.72
N GLN A 11 -17.16 0.96 2.26
CA GLN A 11 -16.49 0.58 1.03
C GLN A 11 -14.99 0.78 1.16
N LEU A 12 -14.21 -0.09 0.52
CA LEU A 12 -12.77 -0.01 0.45
C LEU A 12 -12.34 -0.41 -0.96
N GLU A 13 -11.56 0.44 -1.60
CA GLU A 13 -10.96 0.20 -2.92
C GLU A 13 -9.44 0.31 -2.82
N THR A 14 -8.75 -0.50 -3.62
CA THR A 14 -7.29 -0.47 -3.68
C THR A 14 -6.85 -0.46 -5.13
N ALA A 15 -5.96 0.48 -5.47
CA ALA A 15 -5.31 0.54 -6.77
C ALA A 15 -3.80 0.53 -6.57
N ALA A 16 -3.09 -0.25 -7.36
CA ALA A 16 -1.64 -0.34 -7.29
C ALA A 16 -1.02 -0.22 -8.69
N ALA A 17 0.10 0.50 -8.78
CA ALA A 17 0.93 0.59 -9.97
C ALA A 17 2.40 0.38 -9.59
N GLY A 18 3.19 -0.20 -10.49
CA GLY A 18 4.60 -0.44 -10.25
C GLY A 18 5.46 -0.36 -11.50
N VAL A 19 6.73 -0.01 -11.33
CA VAL A 19 7.74 0.04 -12.38
C VAL A 19 8.73 -1.10 -12.18
N LEU A 20 9.01 -1.84 -13.25
CA LEU A 20 10.00 -2.91 -13.26
C LEU A 20 10.79 -2.87 -14.56
N ASP A 21 12.09 -3.17 -14.51
CA ASP A 21 12.89 -3.35 -15.71
C ASP A 21 12.83 -4.80 -16.16
N THR A 22 12.11 -5.05 -17.26
CA THR A 22 11.92 -6.41 -17.78
C THR A 22 13.22 -7.07 -18.24
N ARG A 23 14.27 -6.28 -18.54
CA ARG A 23 15.58 -6.83 -18.94
C ARG A 23 16.20 -7.67 -17.84
N GLY A 24 16.05 -7.28 -16.57
CA GLY A 24 16.54 -8.06 -15.42
C GLY A 24 15.88 -9.43 -15.37
N ARG A 25 14.53 -9.48 -15.42
CA ARG A 25 13.77 -10.74 -15.43
C ARG A 25 14.10 -11.65 -16.61
N LEU A 26 14.45 -11.05 -17.75
CA LEU A 26 14.82 -11.77 -18.97
C LEU A 26 16.31 -12.12 -19.06
N GLY A 27 17.13 -11.74 -18.06
CA GLY A 27 18.57 -11.99 -18.06
C GLY A 27 19.35 -11.16 -19.10
N LEU A 28 18.79 -10.04 -19.57
CA LEU A 28 19.37 -9.19 -20.62
C LEU A 28 20.21 -8.03 -20.08
N ALA A 29 20.12 -7.74 -18.77
CA ALA A 29 20.90 -6.71 -18.11
C ALA A 29 21.10 -7.05 -16.63
N ASP A 30 22.22 -6.59 -16.05
CA ASP A 30 22.48 -6.68 -14.61
C ASP A 30 21.74 -5.54 -13.87
N VAL A 31 20.44 -5.73 -13.70
CA VAL A 31 19.53 -4.80 -13.00
C VAL A 31 18.60 -5.59 -12.07
N PRO A 32 18.10 -4.98 -10.97
CA PRO A 32 17.16 -5.66 -10.08
C PRO A 32 15.94 -6.22 -10.80
N VAL A 33 15.54 -7.45 -10.46
CA VAL A 33 14.39 -8.15 -11.06
C VAL A 33 13.05 -7.73 -10.44
N HIS A 34 13.08 -7.25 -9.20
CA HIS A 34 11.89 -6.76 -8.51
C HIS A 34 11.50 -5.35 -8.97
N TYR A 35 10.32 -4.88 -8.54
CA TYR A 35 9.89 -3.51 -8.78
C TYR A 35 10.89 -2.50 -8.22
N THR A 36 11.18 -1.44 -8.97
CA THR A 36 11.97 -0.30 -8.52
C THR A 36 11.10 0.76 -7.86
N THR A 37 9.84 0.84 -8.28
CA THR A 37 8.84 1.77 -7.78
C THR A 37 7.51 1.07 -7.59
N VAL A 38 6.80 1.35 -6.49
CA VAL A 38 5.41 0.94 -6.27
C VAL A 38 4.60 2.10 -5.70
N ARG A 39 3.37 2.27 -6.18
CA ARG A 39 2.38 3.23 -5.68
C ARG A 39 1.11 2.47 -5.32
N LEU A 40 0.72 2.50 -4.06
CA LEU A 40 -0.53 1.92 -3.58
C LEU A 40 -1.46 3.04 -3.12
N THR A 41 -2.63 3.14 -3.73
CA THR A 41 -3.70 4.03 -3.28
C THR A 41 -4.82 3.20 -2.66
N ILE A 42 -5.17 3.52 -1.43
CA ILE A 42 -6.28 2.92 -0.69
C ILE A 42 -7.36 3.99 -0.56
N ARG A 43 -8.55 3.72 -1.10
CA ARG A 43 -9.70 4.63 -1.01
C ARG A 43 -10.77 4.01 -0.12
N ILE A 44 -11.31 4.78 0.81
CA ILE A 44 -12.24 4.25 1.81
C ILE A 44 -13.45 5.17 2.00
N LYS A 45 -14.65 4.58 2.03
CA LYS A 45 -15.89 5.26 2.42
C LYS A 45 -16.22 4.93 3.87
N THR A 46 -16.27 5.94 4.72
CA THR A 46 -16.50 5.78 6.16
C THR A 46 -16.92 7.10 6.81
N GLY A 47 -17.86 7.03 7.74
CA GLY A 47 -18.23 8.14 8.63
C GLY A 47 -17.27 8.37 9.81
N GLU A 48 -16.19 7.59 9.92
CA GLU A 48 -15.19 7.74 10.99
C GLU A 48 -14.36 9.01 10.81
N THR A 49 -13.84 9.57 11.91
CA THR A 49 -13.02 10.79 11.88
C THR A 49 -11.65 10.57 11.22
N ASP A 50 -11.03 11.64 10.72
CA ASP A 50 -9.69 11.57 10.10
C ASP A 50 -8.62 11.02 11.05
N ALA A 51 -8.69 11.35 12.33
CA ALA A 51 -7.79 10.80 13.35
C ALA A 51 -7.93 9.28 13.49
N ARG A 52 -9.16 8.76 13.38
CA ARG A 52 -9.42 7.31 13.43
C ARG A 52 -8.99 6.62 12.14
N LEU A 53 -9.15 7.29 10.99
CA LEU A 53 -8.66 6.80 9.70
C LEU A 53 -7.13 6.74 9.70
N GLN A 54 -6.45 7.78 10.17
CA GLN A 54 -4.99 7.78 10.31
C GLN A 54 -4.52 6.65 11.22
N ARG A 55 -5.18 6.44 12.37
CA ARG A 55 -4.86 5.31 13.26
C ARG A 55 -5.03 3.95 12.57
N LEU A 56 -6.06 3.78 11.74
CA LEU A 56 -6.23 2.57 10.96
C LEU A 56 -5.08 2.40 9.96
N ALA A 57 -4.73 3.45 9.22
CA ALA A 57 -3.64 3.47 8.25
C ALA A 57 -2.30 3.09 8.90
N ASP A 58 -1.97 3.67 10.05
CA ASP A 58 -0.75 3.39 10.80
C ASP A 58 -0.66 1.92 11.24
N LEU A 59 -1.77 1.37 11.76
CA LEU A 59 -1.84 -0.04 12.18
C LEU A 59 -1.74 -0.98 10.98
N VAL A 60 -2.35 -0.64 9.85
CA VAL A 60 -2.21 -1.45 8.63
C VAL A 60 -0.77 -1.39 8.12
N GLY A 61 -0.16 -0.21 8.02
CA GLY A 61 1.23 -0.04 7.58
C GLY A 61 2.24 -0.74 8.49
N ARG A 62 1.99 -0.79 9.80
CA ARG A 62 2.88 -1.48 10.74
C ARG A 62 2.81 -3.01 10.68
N TYR A 63 1.64 -3.56 10.36
CA TYR A 63 1.37 -4.99 10.56
C TYR A 63 0.99 -5.74 9.27
N CYS A 64 0.90 -5.07 8.13
CA CYS A 64 0.68 -5.74 6.86
C CYS A 64 1.98 -6.42 6.40
N PRO A 65 2.03 -7.77 6.31
CA PRO A 65 3.25 -8.47 5.91
C PRO A 65 3.68 -8.08 4.48
N VAL A 66 2.72 -7.86 3.57
CA VAL A 66 3.00 -7.43 2.20
C VAL A 66 3.60 -6.03 2.18
N ASP A 67 3.07 -5.08 2.97
CA ASP A 67 3.63 -3.73 3.07
C ASP A 67 5.09 -3.78 3.57
N SER A 68 5.35 -4.57 4.61
CA SER A 68 6.69 -4.73 5.16
C SER A 68 7.68 -5.35 4.16
N LEU A 69 7.24 -6.34 3.38
CA LEU A 69 8.04 -6.97 2.34
C LEU A 69 8.39 -5.99 1.22
N ILE A 70 7.39 -5.25 0.72
CA ILE A 70 7.60 -4.28 -0.35
C ILE A 70 8.49 -3.13 0.14
N ARG A 71 8.32 -2.62 1.37
CA ARG A 71 9.24 -1.62 1.94
C ARG A 71 10.68 -2.10 2.04
N ALA A 72 10.89 -3.39 2.32
CA ALA A 72 12.24 -3.95 2.42
C ALA A 72 12.92 -4.12 1.05
N ALA A 73 12.14 -4.38 -0.01
CA ALA A 73 12.66 -4.70 -1.33
C ALA A 73 12.62 -3.53 -2.33
N VAL A 74 11.63 -2.63 -2.23
CA VAL A 74 11.37 -1.59 -3.22
C VAL A 74 11.81 -0.23 -2.65
N PRO A 75 12.86 0.39 -3.21
CA PRO A 75 13.43 1.62 -2.66
C PRO A 75 12.46 2.81 -2.74
N ASP A 76 11.61 2.85 -3.77
CA ASP A 76 10.61 3.89 -3.96
C ASP A 76 9.18 3.32 -3.85
N TYR A 77 8.76 3.06 -2.61
CA TYR A 77 7.40 2.59 -2.30
C TYR A 77 6.62 3.63 -1.50
N GLN A 78 5.42 3.97 -2.00
CA GLN A 78 4.52 4.92 -1.35
C GLN A 78 3.11 4.33 -1.22
N VAL A 79 2.47 4.65 -0.09
CA VAL A 79 1.08 4.28 0.21
C VAL A 79 0.31 5.54 0.54
N THR A 80 -0.80 5.76 -0.16
CA THR A 80 -1.69 6.90 0.05
C THR A 80 -3.07 6.42 0.47
N TRP A 81 -3.68 7.12 1.42
CA TRP A 81 -5.05 6.90 1.85
C TRP A 81 -5.92 8.09 1.42
N GLU A 82 -7.04 7.79 0.75
CA GLU A 82 -7.99 8.77 0.24
C GLU A 82 -9.40 8.42 0.74
N ARG A 83 -10.26 9.43 0.90
CA ARG A 83 -11.69 9.18 1.14
C ARG A 83 -12.39 8.99 -0.20
N LEU A 84 -13.30 8.02 -0.25
CA LEU A 84 -14.29 7.95 -1.32
C LEU A 84 -15.39 8.95 -1.01
N GLU A 85 -15.80 9.71 -2.03
CA GLU A 85 -16.97 10.61 -1.97
C GLU A 85 -18.29 9.84 -1.79
#